data_AF-A0A1H0J6E3-F1
#
_entry.id   AF-A0A1H0J6E3-F1
#
_cell.length_a   1.000
_cell.length_b   1.000
_cell.length_c   1.000
_cell.angle_alpha   90.00
_cell.angle_beta   90.00
_cell.angle_gamma   90.00
#
_symmetry.space_group_name_H-M   'P 1'
#
loop_
_entity.id
_entity.type
_entity.pdbx_description
1 polymer ?
#
loop_
_entity_poly.entity_id
_entity_poly.type
_entity_poly.pdbx_seq_one_letter_code
_entity_poly.pdbx_strand_id
1 'polypeptide(L)'
;MTAFADPRSVSDALDATGYLSDAGIATAAFLADALRRPLLLEGEAGVGKTALAAALAQAKGVELIRLQCYEGIDAAQALYDWDFPRQVLHLRAAEVGAVGGGEFDRQRVEDELYSERFLLQRPILAALRTPGSVLLIDEIDRADDEFEAFLLEALSDFAVTIPELGRIRASVPPLVVLTSNRTREVHDALKRRCLYHWVEHPSLEREVAILRRRLPEVTERLATQVATAVARLREADLLKPPGVAESLDWAMALHALGCRDLDLQVAALTLGAVLKYREDTDRVVSAGLALLLAS
;
A
#
# COMPACT_ATOMS: atom_id res chain seq x y z
N MET A 1 -15.14 -11.96 -10.50
CA MET A 1 -14.17 -12.10 -9.41
C MET A 1 -14.58 -13.27 -8.53
N THR A 2 -13.75 -14.29 -8.41
CA THR A 2 -14.04 -15.43 -7.54
C THR A 2 -13.83 -14.99 -6.08
N ALA A 3 -14.87 -15.14 -5.27
CA ALA A 3 -14.75 -14.93 -3.83
C ALA A 3 -13.82 -16.01 -3.26
N PHE A 4 -13.06 -15.66 -2.23
CA PHE A 4 -12.34 -16.68 -1.46
C PHE A 4 -13.33 -17.60 -0.75
N ALA A 5 -13.02 -18.90 -0.67
CA ALA A 5 -13.95 -19.89 -0.12
C ALA A 5 -13.89 -19.91 1.42
N ASP A 6 -12.68 -19.81 1.97
CA ASP A 6 -12.39 -19.78 3.40
C ASP A 6 -11.04 -19.07 3.67
N PRO A 7 -10.66 -18.80 4.94
CA PRO A 7 -9.36 -18.21 5.27
C PRO A 7 -8.15 -19.01 4.78
N ARG A 8 -8.25 -20.35 4.65
CA ARG A 8 -7.13 -21.17 4.14
C ARG A 8 -6.89 -20.90 2.66
N SER A 9 -7.95 -20.78 1.86
CA SER A 9 -7.85 -20.41 0.46
C SER A 9 -7.21 -19.04 0.24
N VAL A 10 -7.39 -18.09 1.18
CA VAL A 10 -6.67 -16.81 1.18
C VAL A 10 -5.18 -17.03 1.45
N SER A 11 -4.85 -17.81 2.48
CA SER A 11 -3.46 -18.07 2.85
C SER A 11 -2.68 -18.73 1.71
N ASP A 12 -3.25 -19.75 1.08
CA ASP A 12 -2.66 -20.46 -0.06
C ASP A 12 -2.46 -19.53 -1.27
N ALA A 13 -3.46 -18.69 -1.56
CA ALA A 13 -3.39 -17.74 -2.67
C ALA A 13 -2.36 -16.63 -2.42
N LEU A 14 -2.23 -16.14 -1.18
CA LEU A 14 -1.20 -15.17 -0.80
C LEU A 14 0.19 -15.79 -0.86
N ASP A 15 0.38 -17.04 -0.39
CA ASP A 15 1.67 -17.71 -0.46
C ASP A 15 2.13 -17.90 -1.91
N ALA A 16 1.22 -18.18 -2.85
CA ALA A 16 1.52 -18.26 -4.28
C ALA A 16 2.08 -16.93 -4.86
N THR A 17 1.79 -15.79 -4.23
CA THR A 17 2.35 -14.46 -4.59
C THR A 17 3.64 -14.13 -3.82
N GLY A 18 4.08 -15.02 -2.93
CA GLY A 18 5.22 -14.80 -2.05
C GLY A 18 4.90 -13.95 -0.82
N TYR A 19 3.61 -13.80 -0.46
CA TYR A 19 3.18 -13.16 0.78
C TYR A 19 2.76 -14.22 1.81
N LEU A 20 3.52 -14.32 2.91
CA LEU A 20 3.20 -15.26 3.99
C LEU A 20 2.25 -14.63 5.00
N SER A 21 1.00 -15.06 4.98
CA SER A 21 -0.04 -14.65 5.95
C SER A 21 -0.07 -15.59 7.17
N ASP A 22 -0.51 -15.06 8.31
CA ASP A 22 -0.94 -15.89 9.45
C ASP A 22 -2.45 -16.06 9.39
N ALA A 23 -2.96 -16.86 10.33
CA ALA A 23 -4.38 -17.05 10.51
C ALA A 23 -5.15 -15.73 10.70
N GLY A 24 -4.55 -14.72 11.35
CA GLY A 24 -5.17 -13.42 11.59
C GLY A 24 -5.37 -12.63 10.29
N ILE A 25 -4.28 -12.40 9.55
CA ILE A 25 -4.28 -11.72 8.25
C ILE A 25 -5.18 -12.44 7.26
N ALA A 26 -5.05 -13.77 7.15
CA ALA A 26 -5.85 -14.57 6.23
C ALA A 26 -7.36 -14.48 6.55
N THR A 27 -7.71 -14.52 7.84
CA THR A 27 -9.10 -14.35 8.29
C THR A 27 -9.61 -12.94 8.03
N ALA A 28 -8.83 -11.91 8.34
CA ALA A 28 -9.21 -10.52 8.14
C ALA A 28 -9.43 -10.21 6.65
N ALA A 29 -8.53 -10.67 5.77
CA ALA A 29 -8.66 -10.52 4.33
C ALA A 29 -9.83 -11.31 3.75
N PHE A 30 -10.07 -12.54 4.24
CA PHE A 30 -11.26 -13.32 3.87
C PHE A 30 -12.55 -12.59 4.25
N LEU A 31 -12.66 -12.09 5.48
CA LEU A 31 -13.84 -11.35 5.94
C LEU A 31 -14.03 -10.04 5.18
N ALA A 32 -12.95 -9.35 4.81
CA ALA A 32 -13.03 -8.14 3.99
C ALA A 32 -13.62 -8.43 2.59
N ASP A 33 -13.16 -9.49 1.91
CA ASP A 33 -13.68 -9.93 0.61
C ASP A 33 -15.13 -10.42 0.69
N ALA A 34 -15.44 -11.22 1.73
CA ALA A 34 -16.76 -11.82 1.91
C ALA A 34 -17.83 -10.80 2.34
N LEU A 35 -17.50 -9.90 3.27
CA LEU A 35 -18.43 -8.91 3.82
C LEU A 35 -18.46 -7.60 3.02
N ARG A 36 -17.55 -7.42 2.04
CA ARG A 36 -17.36 -6.17 1.29
C ARG A 36 -17.15 -4.97 2.21
N ARG A 37 -16.37 -5.19 3.28
CA ARG A 37 -15.98 -4.14 4.24
C ARG A 37 -14.51 -3.78 4.05
N PRO A 38 -14.14 -2.49 4.13
CA PRO A 38 -12.73 -2.10 4.09
C PRO A 38 -11.93 -2.76 5.23
N LEU A 39 -10.68 -3.09 4.97
CA LEU A 39 -9.74 -3.64 5.95
C LEU A 39 -8.71 -2.58 6.34
N LEU A 40 -8.71 -2.15 7.60
CA LEU A 40 -7.71 -1.27 8.18
C LEU A 40 -6.59 -2.12 8.81
N LEU A 41 -5.38 -1.97 8.28
CA LEU A 41 -4.15 -2.57 8.77
C LEU A 41 -3.34 -1.51 9.52
N GLU A 42 -3.17 -1.70 10.81
CA GLU A 42 -2.23 -0.91 11.62
C GLU A 42 -1.04 -1.78 12.02
N GLY A 43 0.11 -1.17 12.25
CA GLY A 43 1.33 -1.86 12.67
C GLY A 43 2.55 -0.99 12.42
N GLU A 44 3.73 -1.49 12.75
CA GLU A 44 4.98 -0.77 12.49
C GLU A 44 5.31 -0.69 10.99
N ALA A 45 6.22 0.21 10.64
CA ALA A 45 6.72 0.28 9.27
C ALA A 45 7.43 -1.03 8.89
N GLY A 46 7.28 -1.46 7.62
CA GLY A 46 8.01 -2.63 7.13
C GLY A 46 7.45 -4.00 7.55
N VAL A 47 6.29 -4.09 8.21
CA VAL A 47 5.64 -5.38 8.55
C VAL A 47 4.80 -6.00 7.40
N GLY A 48 4.78 -5.36 6.23
CA GLY A 48 4.12 -5.92 5.03
C GLY A 48 2.65 -5.51 4.83
N LYS A 49 2.17 -4.42 5.43
CA LYS A 49 0.79 -3.91 5.25
C LYS A 49 0.48 -3.58 3.79
N THR A 50 1.30 -2.75 3.15
CA THR A 50 1.17 -2.36 1.74
C THR A 50 1.32 -3.56 0.80
N ALA A 51 2.23 -4.49 1.14
CA ALA A 51 2.48 -5.70 0.35
C ALA A 51 1.26 -6.65 0.33
N LEU A 52 0.43 -6.65 1.39
CA LEU A 52 -0.79 -7.46 1.43
C LEU A 52 -1.77 -7.06 0.33
N ALA A 53 -1.98 -5.76 0.09
CA ALA A 53 -2.91 -5.30 -0.95
C ALA A 53 -2.44 -5.71 -2.35
N ALA A 54 -1.14 -5.61 -2.63
CA ALA A 54 -0.56 -6.08 -3.88
C ALA A 54 -0.72 -7.60 -4.06
N ALA A 55 -0.46 -8.36 -3.00
CA ALA A 55 -0.65 -9.81 -2.98
C ALA A 55 -2.11 -10.21 -3.23
N LEU A 56 -3.07 -9.51 -2.61
CA LEU A 56 -4.51 -9.74 -2.83
C LEU A 56 -4.92 -9.45 -4.28
N ALA A 57 -4.42 -8.35 -4.87
CA ALA A 57 -4.71 -8.01 -6.26
C ALA A 57 -4.19 -9.08 -7.22
N GLN A 58 -2.94 -9.51 -7.03
CA GLN A 58 -2.32 -10.58 -7.82
C GLN A 58 -3.04 -11.92 -7.63
N ALA A 59 -3.37 -12.31 -6.39
CA ALA A 59 -4.09 -13.54 -6.08
C ALA A 59 -5.48 -13.60 -6.74
N LYS A 60 -6.16 -12.46 -6.87
CA LYS A 60 -7.48 -12.36 -7.50
C LYS A 60 -7.42 -12.07 -9.00
N GLY A 61 -6.23 -11.78 -9.54
CA GLY A 61 -6.02 -11.41 -10.95
C GLY A 61 -6.73 -10.12 -11.33
N VAL A 62 -6.78 -9.14 -10.43
CA VAL A 62 -7.46 -7.85 -10.63
C VAL A 62 -6.48 -6.68 -10.53
N GLU A 63 -6.90 -5.52 -11.03
CA GLU A 63 -6.09 -4.30 -10.96
C GLU A 63 -5.90 -3.82 -9.52
N LEU A 64 -4.66 -3.48 -9.17
CA LEU A 64 -4.32 -2.76 -7.94
C LEU A 64 -4.34 -1.27 -8.23
N ILE A 65 -5.20 -0.54 -7.54
CA ILE A 65 -5.26 0.92 -7.61
C ILE A 65 -4.78 1.46 -6.27
N ARG A 66 -3.76 2.32 -6.31
CA ARG A 66 -3.14 2.88 -5.10
C ARG A 66 -3.43 4.36 -4.96
N LEU A 67 -3.88 4.74 -3.78
CA LEU A 67 -3.99 6.10 -3.28
C LEU A 67 -2.97 6.26 -2.15
N GLN A 68 -1.95 7.08 -2.36
CA GLN A 68 -0.98 7.41 -1.31
C GLN A 68 -1.48 8.64 -0.56
N CYS A 69 -1.69 8.52 0.75
CA CYS A 69 -2.00 9.65 1.60
C CYS A 69 -0.72 10.37 2.05
N TYR A 70 -0.83 11.69 2.15
CA TYR A 70 0.20 12.61 2.63
C TYR A 70 -0.49 13.86 3.17
N GLU A 71 0.26 14.70 3.88
CA GLU A 71 -0.28 15.93 4.46
C GLU A 71 -0.76 16.90 3.36
N GLY A 72 -2.00 17.36 3.47
CA GLY A 72 -2.62 18.26 2.48
C GLY A 72 -3.17 17.56 1.24
N ILE A 73 -3.34 16.22 1.27
CA ILE A 73 -4.12 15.53 0.24
C ILE A 73 -5.59 15.93 0.31
N ASP A 74 -6.20 16.22 -0.83
CA ASP A 74 -7.60 16.62 -0.91
C ASP A 74 -8.46 15.68 -1.79
N ALA A 75 -9.77 15.95 -1.82
CA ALA A 75 -10.71 15.19 -2.62
C ALA A 75 -10.44 15.27 -4.13
N ALA A 76 -9.92 16.39 -4.65
CA ALA A 76 -9.61 16.54 -6.07
C ALA A 76 -8.43 15.64 -6.49
N GLN A 77 -7.42 15.51 -5.63
CA GLN A 77 -6.26 14.65 -5.85
C GLN A 77 -6.61 13.16 -5.75
N ALA A 78 -7.61 12.80 -4.94
CA ALA A 78 -8.02 11.42 -4.73
C ALA A 78 -9.17 10.95 -5.63
N LEU A 79 -10.07 11.86 -6.02
CA LEU A 79 -11.30 11.53 -6.77
C LEU A 79 -11.20 11.85 -8.27
N TYR A 80 -11.16 13.13 -8.63
CA TYR A 80 -11.05 13.55 -10.02
C TYR A 80 -10.59 15.00 -10.11
N ASP A 81 -10.05 15.34 -11.28
CA ASP A 81 -9.80 16.72 -11.68
C ASP A 81 -10.25 16.90 -13.14
N TRP A 82 -10.41 18.14 -13.59
CA TRP A 82 -10.69 18.46 -14.98
C TRP A 82 -9.40 18.94 -15.66
N ASP A 83 -9.10 18.41 -16.85
CA ASP A 83 -7.97 18.86 -17.66
C ASP A 83 -8.27 20.23 -18.30
N PHE A 84 -8.17 21.29 -17.49
CA PHE A 84 -8.40 22.67 -17.92
C PHE A 84 -7.53 23.06 -19.13
N PRO A 85 -6.22 22.72 -19.19
CA PRO A 85 -5.43 22.98 -20.38
C PRO A 85 -6.01 22.38 -21.67
N ARG A 86 -6.44 21.10 -21.63
CA ARG A 86 -7.08 20.47 -22.79
C ARG A 86 -8.44 21.06 -23.12
N GLN A 87 -9.24 21.44 -22.11
CA GLN A 87 -10.52 22.14 -22.32
C GLN A 87 -10.30 23.47 -23.05
N VAL A 88 -9.31 24.28 -22.64
CA VAL A 88 -8.98 25.55 -23.30
C VAL A 88 -8.49 25.33 -24.75
N LEU A 89 -7.68 24.30 -24.99
CA LEU A 89 -7.25 23.95 -26.35
C LEU A 89 -8.42 23.52 -27.24
N HIS A 90 -9.38 22.74 -26.70
CA HIS A 90 -10.60 22.35 -27.42
C HIS A 90 -11.45 23.57 -27.78
N LEU A 91 -11.66 24.49 -26.83
CA LEU A 91 -12.39 25.74 -27.07
C LEU A 91 -11.77 26.55 -28.20
N ARG A 92 -10.44 26.78 -28.16
CA ARG A 92 -9.73 27.52 -29.21
C ARG A 92 -9.81 26.83 -30.58
N ALA A 93 -9.71 25.51 -30.61
CA ALA A 93 -9.84 24.75 -31.86
C ALA A 93 -11.25 24.85 -32.45
N ALA A 94 -12.28 24.78 -31.60
CA ALA A 94 -13.68 24.94 -32.01
C ALA A 94 -13.96 26.36 -32.54
N GLU A 95 -13.42 27.40 -31.88
CA GLU A 95 -13.50 28.79 -32.34
C GLU A 95 -12.86 28.97 -33.73
N VAL A 96 -11.63 28.48 -33.94
CA VAL A 96 -10.95 28.57 -35.24
C VAL A 96 -11.69 27.80 -36.34
N GLY A 97 -12.23 26.62 -36.02
CA GLY A 97 -13.03 25.83 -36.94
C GLY A 97 -14.33 26.52 -37.37
N ALA A 98 -14.98 27.26 -36.47
CA ALA A 98 -16.19 28.02 -36.79
C ALA A 98 -15.93 29.28 -37.63
N VAL A 99 -14.76 29.92 -37.46
CA VAL A 99 -14.32 31.04 -38.33
C VAL A 99 -14.18 30.58 -39.80
N GLY A 100 -14.01 29.29 -40.05
CA GLY A 100 -13.98 28.66 -41.39
C GLY A 100 -15.35 28.42 -42.06
N GLY A 101 -16.46 28.88 -41.47
CA GLY A 101 -17.81 28.80 -42.05
C GLY A 101 -18.74 27.74 -41.46
N GLY A 102 -18.36 27.12 -40.33
CA GLY A 102 -19.26 26.27 -39.54
C GLY A 102 -20.07 27.08 -38.54
N GLU A 103 -21.33 26.69 -38.29
CA GLU A 103 -22.16 27.27 -37.22
C GLU A 103 -21.50 27.00 -35.85
N PHE A 104 -21.19 28.07 -35.10
CA PHE A 104 -20.65 27.93 -33.74
C PHE A 104 -21.78 27.69 -32.75
N ASP A 105 -22.09 26.43 -32.48
CA ASP A 105 -23.02 26.05 -31.41
C ASP A 105 -22.28 26.08 -30.06
N ARG A 106 -22.36 27.23 -29.40
CA ARG A 106 -21.75 27.46 -28.09
C ARG A 106 -22.20 26.44 -27.05
N GLN A 107 -23.48 26.07 -27.05
CA GLN A 107 -24.03 25.20 -26.02
C GLN A 107 -23.53 23.77 -26.17
N ARG A 108 -23.45 23.28 -27.42
CA ARG A 108 -22.80 22.00 -27.70
C ARG A 108 -21.32 21.99 -27.30
N VAL A 109 -20.58 23.07 -27.56
CA VAL A 109 -19.17 23.15 -27.18
C VAL A 109 -18.99 23.16 -25.66
N GLU A 110 -19.87 23.87 -24.92
CA GLU A 110 -19.89 23.87 -23.45
C GLU A 110 -20.20 22.46 -22.88
N ASP A 111 -21.20 21.76 -23.42
CA ASP A 111 -21.54 20.38 -23.02
C ASP A 111 -20.36 19.41 -23.26
N GLU A 112 -19.59 19.62 -24.33
CA GLU A 112 -18.42 18.82 -24.64
C GLU A 112 -17.24 19.05 -23.67
N LEU A 113 -17.20 20.15 -22.89
CA LEU A 113 -16.15 20.43 -21.90
C LEU A 113 -16.26 19.55 -20.65
N TYR A 114 -17.47 19.20 -20.25
CA TYR A 114 -17.74 18.38 -19.08
C TYR A 114 -18.02 16.93 -19.47
N SER A 115 -17.17 16.40 -20.36
CA SER A 115 -17.23 15.03 -20.86
C SER A 115 -16.02 14.22 -20.39
N GLU A 116 -16.16 12.89 -20.37
CA GLU A 116 -15.13 11.98 -19.84
C GLU A 116 -13.74 12.16 -20.45
N ARG A 117 -13.63 12.73 -21.67
CA ARG A 117 -12.35 12.98 -22.34
C ARG A 117 -11.44 13.97 -21.60
N PHE A 118 -12.01 14.85 -20.80
CA PHE A 118 -11.26 15.83 -19.99
C PHE A 118 -11.23 15.46 -18.51
N LEU A 119 -11.91 14.39 -18.12
CA LEU A 119 -11.95 13.95 -16.74
C LEU A 119 -10.65 13.20 -16.41
N LEU A 120 -9.82 13.82 -15.57
CA LEU A 120 -8.65 13.19 -15.00
C LEU A 120 -9.10 12.33 -13.83
N GLN A 121 -9.33 11.05 -14.10
CA GLN A 121 -9.70 10.09 -13.07
C GLN A 121 -8.53 9.89 -12.09
N ARG A 122 -8.82 9.98 -10.79
CA ARG A 122 -7.87 9.72 -9.71
C ARG A 122 -8.21 8.39 -9.02
N PRO A 123 -7.38 7.89 -8.09
CA PRO A 123 -7.48 6.52 -7.60
C PRO A 123 -8.87 6.09 -7.11
N ILE A 124 -9.62 6.94 -6.41
CA ILE A 124 -10.95 6.57 -5.90
C ILE A 124 -11.92 6.39 -7.07
N LEU A 125 -12.00 7.36 -7.99
CA LEU A 125 -12.90 7.26 -9.13
C LEU A 125 -12.52 6.09 -10.04
N ALA A 126 -11.22 5.87 -10.26
CA ALA A 126 -10.70 4.74 -11.01
C ALA A 126 -11.15 3.41 -10.35
N ALA A 127 -11.03 3.28 -9.03
CA ALA A 127 -11.44 2.07 -8.32
C ALA A 127 -12.96 1.82 -8.36
N LEU A 128 -13.76 2.89 -8.32
CA LEU A 128 -15.21 2.78 -8.48
C LEU A 128 -15.62 2.36 -9.90
N ARG A 129 -14.84 2.75 -10.92
CA ARG A 129 -15.08 2.42 -12.33
C ARG A 129 -14.49 1.07 -12.75
N THR A 130 -13.46 0.58 -12.07
CA THR A 130 -12.86 -0.75 -12.32
C THR A 130 -13.52 -1.81 -11.43
N PRO A 131 -14.43 -2.65 -11.96
CA PRO A 131 -15.23 -3.56 -11.15
C PRO A 131 -14.37 -4.61 -10.45
N GLY A 132 -14.47 -4.70 -9.12
CA GLY A 132 -13.74 -5.68 -8.33
C GLY A 132 -12.23 -5.49 -8.28
N SER A 133 -11.73 -4.27 -8.54
CA SER A 133 -10.34 -3.91 -8.27
C SER A 133 -9.98 -4.04 -6.78
N VAL A 134 -8.68 -4.05 -6.48
CA VAL A 134 -8.19 -3.81 -5.12
C VAL A 134 -7.80 -2.35 -5.00
N LEU A 135 -8.39 -1.63 -4.04
CA LEU A 135 -8.05 -0.25 -3.71
C LEU A 135 -7.18 -0.24 -2.45
N LEU A 136 -5.94 0.18 -2.59
CA LEU A 136 -5.03 0.45 -1.48
C LEU A 136 -5.05 1.94 -1.16
N ILE A 137 -5.46 2.29 0.06
CA ILE A 137 -5.32 3.62 0.66
C ILE A 137 -4.16 3.55 1.65
N ASP A 138 -3.01 4.05 1.25
CA ASP A 138 -1.74 3.84 1.95
C ASP A 138 -1.40 5.04 2.85
N GLU A 139 -0.94 4.79 4.07
CA GLU A 139 -0.59 5.80 5.08
C GLU A 139 -1.72 6.80 5.40
N ILE A 140 -2.94 6.30 5.65
CA ILE A 140 -4.13 7.14 5.94
C ILE A 140 -3.92 8.08 7.14
N ASP A 141 -3.05 7.70 8.07
CA ASP A 141 -2.60 8.49 9.21
C ASP A 141 -1.80 9.75 8.84
N ARG A 142 -1.51 9.98 7.56
CA ARG A 142 -0.91 11.23 7.06
C ARG A 142 -1.88 12.20 6.43
N ALA A 143 -3.10 11.76 6.09
CA ALA A 143 -4.14 12.66 5.62
C ALA A 143 -4.67 13.52 6.77
N ASP A 144 -5.52 14.50 6.49
CA ASP A 144 -6.25 15.26 7.52
C ASP A 144 -7.65 14.67 7.78
N ASP A 145 -8.34 15.23 8.77
CA ASP A 145 -9.68 14.78 9.17
C ASP A 145 -10.74 15.06 8.08
N GLU A 146 -10.57 16.14 7.31
CA GLU A 146 -11.47 16.50 6.21
C GLU A 146 -11.44 15.44 5.11
N PHE A 147 -10.24 14.98 4.75
CA PHE A 147 -10.06 13.90 3.80
C PHE A 147 -10.60 12.56 4.31
N GLU A 148 -10.40 12.24 5.59
CA GLU A 148 -10.98 11.03 6.20
C GLU A 148 -12.51 11.03 6.15
N ALA A 149 -13.14 12.18 6.39
CA ALA A 149 -14.59 12.33 6.31
C ALA A 149 -15.10 12.10 4.87
N PHE A 150 -14.39 12.63 3.88
CA PHE A 150 -14.67 12.36 2.47
C PHE A 150 -14.54 10.86 2.12
N LEU A 151 -13.47 10.20 2.57
CA LEU A 151 -13.30 8.76 2.36
C LEU A 151 -14.42 7.95 3.03
N LEU A 152 -14.86 8.34 4.22
CA LEU A 152 -15.95 7.67 4.92
C LEU A 152 -17.23 7.66 4.09
N GLU A 153 -17.57 8.77 3.44
CA GLU A 153 -18.71 8.87 2.53
C GLU A 153 -18.52 7.94 1.32
N ALA A 154 -17.38 8.05 0.64
CA ALA A 154 -17.09 7.30 -0.58
C ALA A 154 -17.08 5.77 -0.34
N LEU A 155 -16.51 5.32 0.77
CA LEU A 155 -16.37 3.90 1.12
C LEU A 155 -17.64 3.28 1.71
N SER A 156 -18.59 4.08 2.20
CA SER A 156 -19.83 3.55 2.79
C SER A 156 -20.77 2.97 1.73
N ASP A 157 -20.94 3.68 0.60
CA ASP A 157 -21.84 3.28 -0.49
C ASP A 157 -21.11 2.79 -1.74
N PHE A 158 -19.76 2.85 -1.73
CA PHE A 158 -18.90 2.69 -2.91
C PHE A 158 -19.41 3.54 -4.07
N ALA A 159 -19.66 4.81 -3.76
CA ALA A 159 -20.23 5.78 -4.69
C ALA A 159 -19.74 7.18 -4.38
N VAL A 160 -19.69 8.01 -5.41
CA VAL A 160 -19.45 9.46 -5.31
C VAL A 160 -20.45 10.21 -6.16
N THR A 161 -20.60 11.50 -5.90
CA THR A 161 -21.37 12.40 -6.77
C THR A 161 -20.41 13.40 -7.39
N ILE A 162 -20.34 13.39 -8.72
CA ILE A 162 -19.62 14.41 -9.50
C ILE A 162 -20.69 15.40 -9.98
N PRO A 163 -20.62 16.69 -9.66
CA PRO A 163 -21.65 17.67 -10.01
C PRO A 163 -22.08 17.61 -11.47
N GLU A 164 -21.12 17.44 -12.39
CA GLU A 164 -21.35 17.46 -13.83
C GLU A 164 -21.74 16.09 -14.42
N LEU A 165 -21.40 14.98 -13.75
CA LEU A 165 -21.63 13.61 -14.25
C LEU A 165 -22.67 12.83 -13.43
N GLY A 166 -23.16 13.41 -12.34
CA GLY A 166 -24.08 12.78 -11.41
C GLY A 166 -23.42 11.73 -10.52
N ARG A 167 -24.25 10.81 -10.01
CA ARG A 167 -23.82 9.77 -9.07
C ARG A 167 -23.14 8.62 -9.80
N ILE A 168 -21.89 8.34 -9.43
CA ILE A 168 -21.10 7.21 -9.92
C ILE A 168 -21.00 6.19 -8.80
N ARG A 169 -21.43 4.96 -9.07
CA ARG A 169 -21.41 3.84 -8.12
C ARG A 169 -20.70 2.64 -8.70
N ALA A 170 -19.88 1.97 -7.90
CA ALA A 170 -19.24 0.74 -8.32
C ALA A 170 -20.28 -0.36 -8.58
N SER A 171 -20.21 -0.98 -9.76
CA SER A 171 -21.04 -2.14 -10.11
C SER A 171 -20.65 -3.37 -9.28
N VAL A 172 -19.35 -3.54 -9.05
CA VAL A 172 -18.78 -4.50 -8.09
C VAL A 172 -17.83 -3.72 -7.19
N PRO A 173 -18.13 -3.57 -5.89
CA PRO A 173 -17.27 -2.85 -4.95
C PRO A 173 -15.83 -3.38 -4.96
N PRO A 174 -14.83 -2.49 -4.91
CA PRO A 174 -13.44 -2.90 -4.77
C PRO A 174 -13.20 -3.55 -3.41
N LEU A 175 -12.18 -4.40 -3.33
CA LEU A 175 -11.62 -4.84 -2.05
C LEU A 175 -10.70 -3.73 -1.54
N VAL A 176 -11.08 -3.09 -0.43
CA VAL A 176 -10.36 -1.92 0.10
C VAL A 176 -9.44 -2.31 1.23
N VAL A 177 -8.17 -1.91 1.14
CA VAL A 177 -7.16 -2.04 2.18
C VAL A 177 -6.67 -0.65 2.55
N LEU A 178 -6.81 -0.26 3.82
CA LEU A 178 -6.23 0.93 4.40
C LEU A 178 -5.01 0.55 5.23
N THR A 179 -3.91 1.30 5.12
CA THR A 179 -2.72 1.09 5.95
C THR A 179 -2.45 2.32 6.81
N SER A 180 -1.96 2.10 8.03
CA SER A 180 -1.50 3.17 8.92
C SER A 180 -0.26 2.71 9.68
N ASN A 181 0.69 3.62 9.84
CA ASN A 181 1.88 3.43 10.68
C ASN A 181 1.67 4.01 12.10
N ARG A 182 0.45 4.47 12.41
CA ARG A 182 0.08 5.16 13.65
C ARG A 182 0.93 6.39 13.94
N THR A 183 1.34 7.15 12.92
CA THR A 183 1.96 8.47 13.12
C THR A 183 0.97 9.46 13.75
N ARG A 184 -0.31 9.30 13.42
CA ARG A 184 -1.44 9.88 14.15
C ARG A 184 -2.55 8.86 14.31
N GLU A 185 -3.51 9.17 15.17
CA GLU A 185 -4.70 8.35 15.32
C GLU A 185 -5.69 8.61 14.17
N VAL A 186 -6.06 7.54 13.47
CA VAL A 186 -7.13 7.55 12.46
C VAL A 186 -8.48 7.80 13.14
N HIS A 187 -9.34 8.59 12.51
CA HIS A 187 -10.61 9.00 13.10
C HIS A 187 -11.50 7.79 13.41
N ASP A 188 -12.11 7.83 14.61
CA ASP A 188 -12.94 6.76 15.16
C ASP A 188 -14.11 6.33 14.23
N ALA A 189 -14.66 7.27 13.45
CA ALA A 189 -15.74 7.00 12.51
C ALA A 189 -15.28 6.08 11.37
N LEU A 190 -14.07 6.30 10.84
CA LEU A 190 -13.49 5.47 9.79
C LEU A 190 -13.13 4.08 10.33
N LYS A 191 -12.51 4.01 11.52
CA LYS A 191 -12.20 2.74 12.21
C LYS A 191 -13.45 1.87 12.37
N ARG A 192 -14.58 2.44 12.82
CA ARG A 192 -15.84 1.70 13.03
C ARG A 192 -16.45 1.13 11.74
N ARG A 193 -16.14 1.70 10.57
CA ARG A 193 -16.61 1.18 9.28
C ARG A 193 -15.69 0.11 8.70
N CYS A 194 -14.46 0.01 9.18
CA CYS A 194 -13.49 -0.99 8.74
C CYS A 194 -13.54 -2.28 9.59
N LEU A 195 -13.08 -3.39 9.00
CA LEU A 195 -12.48 -4.48 9.77
C LEU A 195 -11.09 -4.04 10.21
N TYR A 196 -10.71 -4.35 11.44
CA TYR A 196 -9.42 -3.94 12.01
C TYR A 196 -8.51 -5.15 12.17
N HIS A 197 -7.23 -4.98 11.80
CA HIS A 197 -6.20 -5.96 12.09
C HIS A 197 -4.86 -5.28 12.39
N TRP A 198 -4.25 -5.69 13.50
CA TRP A 198 -2.90 -5.27 13.89
C TRP A 198 -1.88 -6.25 13.30
N VAL A 199 -0.93 -5.74 12.53
CA VAL A 199 0.15 -6.51 11.91
C VAL A 199 1.40 -6.40 12.75
N GLU A 200 1.74 -7.50 13.41
CA GLU A 200 2.95 -7.63 14.23
C GLU A 200 4.17 -7.98 13.37
N HIS A 201 5.36 -7.78 13.94
CA HIS A 201 6.57 -8.37 13.36
C HIS A 201 6.45 -9.90 13.34
N PRO A 202 6.90 -10.56 12.27
CA PRO A 202 6.87 -12.02 12.20
C PRO A 202 7.76 -12.65 13.27
N SER A 203 7.44 -13.89 13.66
CA SER A 203 8.37 -14.73 14.41
C SER A 203 9.63 -14.98 13.60
N LEU A 204 10.73 -15.35 14.26
CA LEU A 204 12.00 -15.68 13.62
C LEU A 204 11.82 -16.70 12.47
N GLU A 205 11.14 -17.82 12.75
CA GLU A 205 10.87 -18.87 11.76
C GLU A 205 10.14 -18.33 10.53
N ARG A 206 9.17 -17.44 10.76
CA ARG A 206 8.37 -16.86 9.69
C ARG A 206 9.16 -15.81 8.90
N GLU A 207 9.99 -15.01 9.56
CA GLU A 207 10.86 -14.06 8.88
C GLU A 207 11.88 -14.77 7.98
N VAL A 208 12.47 -15.87 8.46
CA VAL A 208 13.32 -16.74 7.64
C VAL A 208 12.56 -17.26 6.41
N ALA A 209 11.33 -17.73 6.60
CA ALA A 209 10.50 -18.20 5.50
C ALA A 209 10.18 -17.08 4.50
N ILE A 210 9.92 -15.85 4.97
CA ILE A 210 9.72 -14.67 4.12
C ILE A 210 10.97 -14.38 3.30
N LEU A 211 12.14 -14.32 3.95
CA LEU A 211 13.42 -14.08 3.28
C LEU A 211 13.66 -15.14 2.19
N ARG A 212 13.46 -16.43 2.49
CA ARG A 212 13.69 -17.53 1.54
C ARG A 212 12.70 -17.56 0.38
N ARG A 213 11.46 -17.10 0.60
CA ARG A 213 10.44 -17.01 -0.46
C ARG A 213 10.71 -15.85 -1.41
N ARG A 214 11.18 -14.72 -0.87
CA ARG A 214 11.46 -13.49 -1.64
C ARG A 214 12.84 -13.51 -2.29
N LEU A 215 13.81 -14.16 -1.66
CA LEU A 215 15.21 -14.25 -2.06
C LEU A 215 15.64 -15.72 -2.16
N PRO A 216 15.16 -16.47 -3.18
CA PRO A 216 15.47 -17.89 -3.33
C PRO A 216 16.97 -18.18 -3.45
N GLU A 217 17.77 -17.20 -3.89
CA GLU A 217 19.23 -17.23 -4.02
C GLU A 217 20.00 -17.09 -2.70
N VAL A 218 19.37 -16.54 -1.65
CA VAL A 218 19.98 -16.38 -0.31
C VAL A 218 19.97 -17.72 0.42
N THR A 219 21.11 -18.19 0.94
CA THR A 219 21.16 -19.48 1.66
C THR A 219 20.25 -19.48 2.90
N GLU A 220 19.71 -20.65 3.29
CA GLU A 220 18.92 -20.78 4.51
C GLU A 220 19.69 -20.31 5.75
N ARG A 221 20.97 -20.67 5.84
CA ARG A 221 21.88 -20.22 6.88
C ARG A 221 21.95 -18.69 6.97
N LEU A 222 22.17 -18.01 5.84
CA LEU A 222 22.26 -16.55 5.82
C LEU A 222 20.92 -15.91 6.20
N ALA A 223 19.80 -16.43 5.68
CA ALA A 223 18.47 -15.96 6.05
C ALA A 223 18.20 -16.08 7.55
N THR A 224 18.54 -17.23 8.16
CA THR A 224 18.44 -17.43 9.61
C THR A 224 19.31 -16.45 10.39
N GLN A 225 20.56 -16.25 9.98
CA GLN A 225 21.46 -15.32 10.66
C GLN A 225 20.96 -13.87 10.58
N VAL A 226 20.49 -13.43 9.40
CA VAL A 226 19.92 -12.09 9.22
C VAL A 226 18.66 -11.91 10.06
N ALA A 227 17.72 -12.84 9.99
CA ALA A 227 16.48 -12.75 10.76
C ALA A 227 16.75 -12.74 12.28
N THR A 228 17.69 -13.56 12.76
CA THR A 228 18.11 -13.55 14.18
C THR A 228 18.76 -12.22 14.57
N ALA A 229 19.65 -11.69 13.74
CA ALA A 229 20.31 -10.41 14.00
C ALA A 229 19.29 -9.26 14.04
N VAL A 230 18.35 -9.21 13.11
CA VAL A 230 17.28 -8.20 13.06
C VAL A 230 16.35 -8.32 14.27
N ALA A 231 15.95 -9.54 14.66
CA ALA A 231 15.12 -9.74 15.84
C ALA A 231 15.78 -9.12 17.08
N ARG A 232 17.10 -9.28 17.24
CA ARG A 232 17.85 -8.65 18.33
C ARG A 232 17.98 -7.14 18.20
N LEU A 233 18.14 -6.63 16.97
CA LEU A 233 18.14 -5.18 16.72
C LEU A 233 16.82 -4.54 17.16
N ARG A 234 15.68 -5.22 16.99
CA ARG A 234 14.38 -4.74 17.46
C ARG A 234 14.30 -4.64 19.00
N GLU A 235 15.07 -5.44 19.72
CA GLU A 235 15.15 -5.41 21.18
C GLU A 235 16.18 -4.40 21.72
N ALA A 236 16.99 -3.78 20.85
CA ALA A 236 18.15 -2.95 21.23
C ALA A 236 17.82 -1.47 21.52
N ASP A 237 16.56 -1.13 21.83
CA ASP A 237 16.08 0.23 22.14
C ASP A 237 16.47 1.26 21.06
N LEU A 238 16.35 0.88 19.78
CA LEU A 238 16.72 1.74 18.66
C LEU A 238 15.69 2.87 18.45
N LEU A 239 16.15 4.01 17.91
CA LEU A 239 15.28 5.10 17.48
C LEU A 239 14.29 4.62 16.42
N LYS A 240 14.77 3.82 15.46
CA LYS A 240 13.93 3.16 14.48
C LYS A 240 14.31 1.68 14.33
N PRO A 241 13.62 0.79 15.06
CA PRO A 241 13.77 -0.65 14.88
C PRO A 241 13.56 -1.08 13.42
N PRO A 242 14.38 -2.00 12.89
CA PRO A 242 14.24 -2.48 11.51
C PRO A 242 13.00 -3.37 11.35
N GLY A 243 12.26 -3.19 10.27
CA GLY A 243 11.15 -4.06 9.86
C GLY A 243 11.62 -5.21 8.96
N VAL A 244 10.67 -5.93 8.38
CA VAL A 244 10.96 -7.04 7.45
C VAL A 244 11.56 -6.53 6.14
N ALA A 245 11.19 -5.31 5.72
CA ALA A 245 11.77 -4.65 4.55
C ALA A 245 13.29 -4.46 4.70
N GLU A 246 13.74 -3.94 5.84
CA GLU A 246 15.16 -3.79 6.15
C GLU A 246 15.89 -5.14 6.25
N SER A 247 15.22 -6.20 6.73
CA SER A 247 15.78 -7.57 6.71
C SER A 247 16.02 -8.09 5.30
N LEU A 248 15.06 -7.87 4.38
CA LEU A 248 15.19 -8.24 2.97
C LEU A 248 16.33 -7.47 2.31
N ASP A 249 16.39 -6.15 2.53
CA ASP A 249 17.46 -5.29 2.00
C ASP A 249 18.85 -5.75 2.49
N TRP A 250 18.96 -6.11 3.77
CA TRP A 250 20.22 -6.59 4.33
C TRP A 250 20.63 -7.95 3.78
N ALA A 251 19.70 -8.90 3.68
CA ALA A 251 19.94 -10.20 3.08
C ALA A 251 20.36 -10.08 1.60
N MET A 252 19.71 -9.20 0.83
CA MET A 252 20.09 -8.89 -0.55
C MET A 252 21.49 -8.28 -0.65
N ALA A 253 21.81 -7.32 0.23
CA ALA A 253 23.13 -6.69 0.25
C ALA A 253 24.25 -7.72 0.53
N LEU A 254 24.04 -8.60 1.50
CA LEU A 254 24.98 -9.66 1.85
C LEU A 254 25.15 -10.65 0.68
N HIS A 255 24.05 -11.03 0.02
CA HIS A 255 24.12 -11.88 -1.17
C HIS A 255 24.89 -11.23 -2.32
N ALA A 256 24.64 -9.94 -2.58
CA ALA A 256 25.34 -9.19 -3.62
C ALA A 256 26.86 -9.08 -3.38
N LEU A 257 27.28 -9.10 -2.11
CA LEU A 257 28.69 -9.18 -1.71
C LEU A 257 29.29 -10.60 -1.81
N GLY A 258 28.49 -11.59 -2.23
CA GLY A 258 28.90 -12.99 -2.32
C GLY A 258 28.95 -13.73 -0.98
N CYS A 259 28.40 -13.14 0.09
CA CYS A 259 28.39 -13.74 1.41
C CYS A 259 27.39 -14.90 1.47
N ARG A 260 27.76 -15.97 2.19
CA ARG A 260 26.91 -17.14 2.44
C ARG A 260 26.53 -17.31 3.91
N ASP A 261 27.13 -16.49 4.76
CA ASP A 261 26.94 -16.41 6.19
C ASP A 261 27.27 -14.98 6.66
N LEU A 262 26.72 -14.62 7.83
CA LEU A 262 26.95 -13.33 8.46
C LEU A 262 28.13 -13.44 9.44
N ASP A 263 29.21 -12.73 9.16
CA ASP A 263 30.35 -12.54 10.07
C ASP A 263 30.40 -11.10 10.61
N LEU A 264 31.25 -10.87 11.63
CA LEU A 264 31.32 -9.57 12.31
C LEU A 264 31.79 -8.44 11.39
N GLN A 265 32.74 -8.73 10.49
CA GLN A 265 33.37 -7.72 9.65
C GLN A 265 32.38 -7.27 8.57
N VAL A 266 31.73 -8.23 7.91
CA VAL A 266 30.70 -7.96 6.90
C VAL A 266 29.49 -7.31 7.55
N ALA A 267 29.05 -7.77 8.72
CA ALA A 267 27.95 -7.13 9.46
C ALA A 267 28.25 -5.65 9.70
N ALA A 268 29.43 -5.31 10.23
CA ALA A 268 29.84 -3.93 10.48
C ALA A 268 29.76 -3.04 9.22
N LEU A 269 30.26 -3.56 8.10
CA LEU A 269 30.30 -2.84 6.82
C LEU A 269 28.94 -2.68 6.16
N THR A 270 27.97 -3.52 6.54
CA THR A 270 26.63 -3.58 5.92
C THR A 270 25.52 -3.11 6.85
N LEU A 271 25.81 -2.66 8.08
CA LEU A 271 24.80 -2.15 9.02
C LEU A 271 23.93 -1.04 8.41
N GLY A 272 24.45 -0.21 7.50
CA GLY A 272 23.66 0.81 6.81
C GLY A 272 22.54 0.27 5.92
N ALA A 273 22.57 -1.03 5.58
CA ALA A 273 21.48 -1.70 4.87
C ALA A 273 20.24 -1.86 5.77
N VAL A 274 20.44 -2.07 7.08
CA VAL A 274 19.37 -2.35 8.05
C VAL A 274 19.09 -1.18 9.01
N LEU A 275 20.10 -0.41 9.41
CA LEU A 275 19.99 0.77 10.28
C LEU A 275 20.10 2.05 9.45
N LYS A 276 19.14 2.96 9.63
CA LYS A 276 19.06 4.23 8.87
C LYS A 276 19.45 5.46 9.68
N TYR A 277 19.68 5.30 10.98
CA TYR A 277 20.10 6.36 11.89
C TYR A 277 21.54 6.10 12.33
N ARG A 278 22.31 7.19 12.37
CA ARG A 278 23.71 7.12 12.80
C ARG A 278 23.79 6.73 14.28
N GLU A 279 22.90 7.27 15.09
CA GLU A 279 22.77 7.01 16.51
C GLU A 279 22.50 5.53 16.78
N ASP A 280 21.63 4.89 15.99
CA ASP A 280 21.34 3.45 16.08
C ASP A 280 22.57 2.63 15.72
N THR A 281 23.29 3.04 14.66
CA THR A 281 24.53 2.38 14.24
C THR A 281 25.60 2.49 15.33
N ASP A 282 25.83 3.69 15.86
CA ASP A 282 26.83 3.96 16.90
C ASP A 282 26.48 3.19 18.18
N ARG A 283 25.19 3.10 18.54
CA ARG A 283 24.69 2.32 19.68
C ARG A 283 24.97 0.82 19.51
N VAL A 284 24.64 0.25 18.36
CA VAL A 284 24.86 -1.18 18.07
C VAL A 284 26.35 -1.52 18.04
N VAL A 285 27.18 -0.66 17.45
CA VAL A 285 28.64 -0.82 17.44
C VAL A 285 29.20 -0.74 18.86
N SER A 286 28.73 0.22 19.67
CA SER A 286 29.18 0.40 21.06
C SER A 286 28.77 -0.75 21.98
N ALA A 287 27.59 -1.34 21.77
CA ALA A 287 27.12 -2.52 22.50
C ALA A 287 27.90 -3.80 22.12
N GLY A 288 28.60 -3.79 20.99
CA GLY A 288 29.40 -4.88 20.49
C GLY A 288 28.64 -5.75 19.47
N LEU A 289 29.19 -5.85 18.26
CA LEU A 289 28.59 -6.59 17.14
C LEU A 289 28.45 -8.10 17.40
N ALA A 290 29.14 -8.63 18.42
CA ALA A 290 28.97 -10.01 18.86
C ALA A 290 27.51 -10.32 19.26
N LEU A 291 26.76 -9.32 19.72
CA LEU A 291 25.33 -9.45 20.02
C LEU A 291 24.51 -9.85 18.78
N LEU A 292 24.94 -9.49 17.57
CA LEU A 292 24.25 -9.86 16.32
C LEU A 292 24.48 -11.33 15.92
N LEU A 293 25.55 -11.95 16.43
CA LEU A 293 25.99 -13.30 16.01
C LEU A 293 25.96 -14.34 17.12
N ALA A 294 25.71 -13.95 18.38
CA ALA A 294 25.63 -14.90 19.49
C ALA A 294 24.60 -16.00 19.19
N SER A 295 24.85 -17.24 19.59
CA SER A 295 23.93 -18.37 19.39
C SER A 295 22.84 -18.37 20.46
#